data_AF-A0A836FT00-F1
#
_entry.id   AF-A0A836FT00-F1
#
_cell.length_a   1.000
_cell.length_b   1.000
_cell.length_c   1.000
_cell.angle_alpha   90.00
_cell.angle_beta   90.00
_cell.angle_gamma   90.00
#
_symmetry.space_group_name_H-M   'P 1'
#
loop_
_entity.id
_entity.type
_entity.pdbx_description
1 polymer ?
#
loop_
_entity_poly.entity_id
_entity_poly.type
_entity_poly.pdbx_seq_one_letter_code
_entity_poly.pdbx_strand_id
1 'polypeptide(L)'
;MLLIIIVLSLICVVISYFVQDYRLFSSRTVKPLSGPIRLPFIGSTYHFLQRNSEDFLNVCIKFAETYPSPFRIWIGPKLIITIYEPNQIKIILQNRHCLNKSLVYKCLEPIFGMGLVTAPGEYVLPKGADVFIMFIQMHRNEKYWPNPMMFNPDRFLPEKRNCMPYYYMPFSDGPRNCMGSKYAMMSMKVILATLIRTFVFKLNQSIEIDKIKLNSDIVLSIAEPIKIRIEKRNL
;
A
#
# COMPACT_ATOMS: atom_id res chain seq x y z
N MET A 1 17.81 46.36 2.67
CA MET A 1 16.92 46.12 1.52
C MET A 1 16.81 44.63 1.19
N LEU A 2 17.92 43.92 0.92
CA LEU A 2 17.91 42.48 0.59
C LEU A 2 17.28 41.60 1.70
N LEU A 3 17.64 41.84 2.97
CA LEU A 3 17.12 41.08 4.12
C LEU A 3 15.60 41.23 4.27
N ILE A 4 15.07 42.43 4.03
CA ILE A 4 13.64 42.74 4.13
C ILE A 4 12.87 42.00 3.02
N ILE A 5 13.43 41.97 1.80
CA ILE A 5 12.83 41.24 0.67
C ILE A 5 12.80 39.74 0.94
N ILE A 6 13.87 39.17 1.53
CA ILE A 6 13.94 37.75 1.90
C ILE A 6 12.90 37.42 2.99
N VAL A 7 12.77 38.26 4.02
CA VAL A 7 11.81 38.05 5.11
C VAL A 7 10.37 38.15 4.58
N LEU A 8 10.06 39.15 3.76
CA LEU A 8 8.72 39.28 3.14
C LEU A 8 8.40 38.11 2.21
N SER A 9 9.37 37.66 1.42
CA SER A 9 9.24 36.45 0.57
C SER A 9 8.91 35.21 1.39
N LEU A 10 9.65 34.97 2.48
CA LEU A 10 9.39 33.85 3.41
C LEU A 10 7.99 33.94 4.01
N ILE A 11 7.57 35.13 4.46
CA ILE A 11 6.22 35.35 5.00
C ILE A 11 5.15 35.05 3.95
N CYS A 12 5.31 35.52 2.71
CA CYS A 12 4.37 35.22 1.63
C CYS A 12 4.28 33.72 1.32
N VAL A 13 5.41 33.00 1.32
CA VAL A 13 5.43 31.54 1.13
C VAL A 13 4.68 30.84 2.27
N VAL A 14 4.93 31.25 3.52
CA VAL A 14 4.26 30.70 4.70
C VAL A 14 2.75 30.97 4.66
N ILE A 15 2.33 32.20 4.34
CA ILE A 15 0.91 32.55 4.19
C ILE A 15 0.26 31.75 3.07
N SER A 16 0.90 31.67 1.90
CA SER A 16 0.39 30.88 0.76
C SER A 16 0.25 29.41 1.12
N TYR A 17 1.22 28.85 1.85
CA TYR A 17 1.16 27.49 2.37
C TYR A 17 -0.05 27.30 3.29
N PHE A 18 -0.25 28.17 4.29
CA PHE A 18 -1.40 28.08 5.20
C PHE A 18 -2.74 28.29 4.50
N VAL A 19 -2.83 29.18 3.51
CA VAL A 19 -4.06 29.41 2.73
C VAL A 19 -4.37 28.19 1.87
N GLN A 20 -3.38 27.60 1.20
CA GLN A 20 -3.57 26.40 0.39
C GLN A 20 -3.98 25.20 1.27
N ASP A 21 -3.34 25.07 2.42
CA ASP A 21 -3.64 24.03 3.41
C ASP A 21 -5.06 24.16 3.99
N TYR A 22 -5.46 25.37 4.35
CA TYR A 22 -6.81 25.66 4.82
C TYR A 22 -7.88 25.38 3.75
N ARG A 23 -7.61 25.77 2.49
CA ARG A 23 -8.51 25.47 1.35
C ARG A 23 -8.68 23.97 1.13
N LEU A 24 -7.60 23.20 1.23
CA LEU A 24 -7.61 21.75 1.07
C LEU A 24 -8.42 21.08 2.20
N PHE A 25 -8.17 21.48 3.44
CA PHE A 25 -8.87 20.99 4.62
C PHE A 25 -10.36 21.34 4.61
N SER A 26 -10.69 22.59 4.27
CA SER A 26 -12.06 23.10 4.21
C SER A 26 -12.82 22.64 2.95
N SER A 27 -12.16 21.91 2.05
CA SER A 27 -12.80 21.43 0.84
C SER A 27 -13.97 20.49 1.15
N ARG A 28 -15.04 20.62 0.36
CA ARG A 28 -16.28 19.83 0.52
C ARG A 28 -16.04 18.33 0.39
N THR A 29 -14.97 17.92 -0.30
CA THR A 29 -14.61 16.51 -0.48
C THR A 29 -13.82 15.92 0.69
N VAL A 30 -12.97 16.71 1.36
CA VAL A 30 -12.12 16.19 2.45
C VAL A 30 -12.84 16.20 3.77
N LYS A 31 -13.61 17.26 4.05
CA LYS A 31 -14.30 17.47 5.33
C LYS A 31 -15.11 16.24 5.80
N PRO A 32 -15.86 15.53 4.93
CA PRO A 32 -16.64 14.36 5.33
C PRO A 32 -15.80 13.09 5.60
N LEU A 33 -14.55 13.02 5.13
CA LEU A 33 -13.71 11.84 5.31
C LEU A 33 -13.29 11.70 6.77
N SER A 34 -13.47 10.50 7.32
CA SER A 34 -12.93 10.14 8.63
C SER A 34 -11.39 10.09 8.58
N GLY A 35 -10.72 10.20 9.72
CA GLY A 35 -9.27 10.07 9.80
C GLY A 35 -8.69 10.57 11.13
N PRO A 36 -7.42 10.27 11.41
CA PRO A 36 -6.73 10.71 12.61
C PRO A 36 -6.64 12.23 12.72
N ILE A 37 -6.41 12.68 13.95
CA ILE A 37 -6.15 14.09 14.25
C ILE A 37 -4.90 14.53 13.49
N ARG A 38 -4.95 15.77 13.01
CA ARG A 38 -3.86 16.43 12.32
C ARG A 38 -3.18 17.40 13.29
N LEU A 39 -1.92 17.16 13.62
CA LEU A 39 -1.11 18.15 14.35
C LEU A 39 -0.54 19.21 13.40
N PRO A 40 -0.27 20.44 13.87
CA PRO A 40 0.40 21.47 13.09
C PRO A 40 1.74 20.95 12.53
N PHE A 41 2.03 21.25 11.25
CA PHE A 41 3.25 20.93 10.49
C PHE A 41 3.58 19.45 10.26
N ILE A 42 3.38 18.59 11.25
CA ILE A 42 3.69 17.14 11.19
C ILE A 42 2.49 16.36 10.64
N GLY A 43 1.27 16.85 10.83
CA GLY A 43 0.06 16.15 10.42
C GLY A 43 -0.22 14.94 11.31
N SER A 44 -0.53 13.80 10.72
CA SER A 44 -0.77 12.53 11.41
C SER A 44 0.48 11.63 11.41
N THR A 45 1.64 12.13 10.97
CA THR A 45 2.86 11.30 10.86
C THR A 45 3.48 10.92 12.18
N TYR A 46 3.08 11.54 13.29
CA TYR A 46 3.51 11.13 14.63
C TYR A 46 3.17 9.67 14.95
N HIS A 47 2.17 9.08 14.28
CA HIS A 47 1.87 7.65 14.35
C HIS A 47 2.96 6.77 13.69
N PHE A 48 3.80 7.34 12.84
CA PHE A 48 4.85 6.66 12.08
C PHE A 48 6.28 7.08 12.49
N LEU A 49 6.45 8.09 13.36
CA LEU A 49 7.77 8.69 13.68
C LEU A 49 8.63 7.92 14.69
N GLN A 50 8.07 6.96 15.44
CA GLN A 50 8.76 6.35 16.60
C GLN A 50 9.09 4.86 16.47
N ARG A 51 9.04 4.28 15.27
CA ARG A 51 8.86 2.83 15.18
C ARG A 51 9.59 2.17 14.00
N ASN A 52 10.06 0.94 14.24
CA ASN A 52 10.85 0.13 13.29
C ASN A 52 10.00 -0.22 12.05
N SER A 53 10.61 -0.71 10.96
CA SER A 53 9.87 -1.04 9.74
C SER A 53 8.74 -2.06 9.97
N GLU A 54 8.86 -2.97 10.94
CA GLU A 54 7.82 -3.94 11.36
C GLU A 54 6.54 -3.28 11.91
N ASP A 55 6.62 -2.06 12.44
CA ASP A 55 5.47 -1.36 13.01
C ASP A 55 4.63 -0.62 11.97
N PHE A 56 5.18 -0.28 10.79
CA PHE A 56 4.46 0.50 9.77
C PHE A 56 3.19 -0.21 9.31
N LEU A 57 3.30 -1.50 8.99
CA LEU A 57 2.17 -2.31 8.57
C LEU A 57 1.09 -2.41 9.64
N ASN A 58 1.51 -2.62 10.90
CA ASN A 58 0.60 -2.71 12.04
C ASN A 58 -0.15 -1.39 12.27
N VAL A 59 0.51 -0.25 12.09
CA VAL A 59 -0.14 1.08 12.15
C VAL A 59 -1.15 1.23 11.01
N CYS A 60 -0.80 0.83 9.78
CA CYS A 60 -1.73 0.87 8.66
C CYS A 60 -2.97 -0.03 8.90
N ILE A 61 -2.78 -1.26 9.38
CA ILE A 61 -3.88 -2.18 9.72
C ILE A 61 -4.78 -1.55 10.79
N LYS A 62 -4.18 -1.02 11.87
CA LYS A 62 -4.93 -0.33 12.93
C LYS A 62 -5.77 0.83 12.41
N PHE A 63 -5.24 1.59 11.45
CA PHE A 63 -6.03 2.65 10.81
C PHE A 63 -7.20 2.12 9.99
N ALA A 64 -7.02 1.03 9.25
CA ALA A 64 -8.08 0.41 8.48
C ALA A 64 -9.18 -0.24 9.36
N GLU A 65 -8.83 -0.66 10.58
CA GLU A 65 -9.79 -1.12 11.59
C GLU A 65 -10.55 0.05 12.23
N THR A 66 -9.89 1.19 12.42
CA THR A 66 -10.46 2.36 13.10
C THR A 66 -11.34 3.21 12.17
N TYR A 67 -10.95 3.34 10.90
CA TYR A 67 -11.55 4.27 9.95
C TYR A 67 -12.09 3.54 8.71
N PRO A 68 -13.38 3.72 8.37
CA PRO A 68 -13.95 3.11 7.18
C PRO A 68 -13.36 3.73 5.90
N SER A 69 -13.13 2.89 4.88
CA SER A 69 -12.71 3.33 3.54
C SER A 69 -13.83 4.15 2.84
N PRO A 70 -13.54 5.35 2.29
CA PRO A 70 -12.26 6.03 2.26
C PRO A 70 -12.02 6.88 3.52
N PHE A 71 -10.76 6.97 3.94
CA PHE A 71 -10.36 7.84 5.06
C PHE A 71 -9.12 8.67 4.71
N ARG A 72 -8.90 9.77 5.43
CA ARG A 72 -7.81 10.73 5.19
C ARG A 72 -6.67 10.54 6.19
N ILE A 73 -5.43 10.65 5.71
CA ILE A 73 -4.21 10.71 6.51
C ILE A 73 -3.42 11.95 6.06
N TRP A 74 -2.82 12.67 7.01
CA TRP A 74 -1.96 13.80 6.70
C TRP A 74 -0.49 13.46 6.93
N ILE A 75 0.33 13.62 5.89
CA ILE A 75 1.79 13.55 5.98
C ILE A 75 2.35 14.97 5.85
N GLY A 76 2.53 15.64 6.99
CA GLY A 76 2.78 17.08 7.03
C GLY A 76 1.68 17.88 6.31
N PRO A 77 1.97 18.62 5.23
CA PRO A 77 0.96 19.28 4.39
C PRO A 77 0.22 18.36 3.42
N LYS A 78 0.74 17.16 3.18
CA LYS A 78 0.23 16.27 2.14
C LYS A 78 -0.98 15.49 2.65
N LEU A 79 -2.09 15.63 1.94
CA LEU A 79 -3.27 14.79 2.14
C LEU A 79 -3.10 13.47 1.38
N ILE A 80 -3.29 12.37 2.10
CA ILE A 80 -3.36 11.02 1.56
C ILE A 80 -4.77 10.49 1.82
N ILE A 81 -5.43 10.03 0.77
CA ILE A 81 -6.73 9.36 0.86
C ILE A 81 -6.48 7.87 0.75
N THR A 82 -6.79 7.14 1.81
CA THR A 82 -6.58 5.70 1.89
C THR A 82 -7.85 4.96 1.51
N ILE A 83 -7.70 3.96 0.64
CA ILE A 83 -8.79 3.08 0.20
C ILE A 83 -8.40 1.61 0.28
N TYR A 84 -9.36 0.77 0.64
CA TYR A 84 -9.20 -0.70 0.65
C TYR A 84 -10.42 -1.46 0.11
N GLU A 85 -11.50 -0.76 -0.27
CA GLU A 85 -12.69 -1.41 -0.81
C GLU A 85 -12.52 -1.75 -2.30
N PRO A 86 -12.79 -3.00 -2.72
CA PRO A 86 -12.70 -3.49 -4.10
C PRO A 86 -13.27 -2.55 -5.16
N ASN A 87 -14.48 -2.03 -4.93
CA ASN A 87 -15.17 -1.17 -5.90
C ASN A 87 -14.47 0.18 -6.05
N GLN A 88 -13.96 0.75 -4.95
CA GLN A 88 -13.21 2.01 -4.96
C GLN A 88 -11.86 1.81 -5.67
N ILE A 89 -11.16 0.72 -5.35
CA ILE A 89 -9.89 0.36 -5.98
C ILE A 89 -10.06 0.17 -7.48
N LYS A 90 -11.07 -0.59 -7.92
CA LYS A 90 -11.37 -0.80 -9.34
C LYS A 90 -11.58 0.53 -10.07
N ILE A 91 -12.38 1.43 -9.51
CA ILE A 91 -12.64 2.75 -10.09
C ILE A 91 -11.33 3.52 -10.26
N ILE A 92 -10.50 3.60 -9.22
CA ILE A 92 -9.24 4.34 -9.26
C ILE A 92 -8.25 3.70 -10.25
N LEU A 93 -8.11 2.38 -10.26
CA LEU A 93 -7.17 1.68 -11.13
C LEU A 93 -7.58 1.69 -12.61
N GLN A 94 -8.89 1.68 -12.91
CA GLN A 94 -9.40 1.71 -14.27
C GLN A 94 -9.52 3.12 -14.84
N ASN A 95 -9.56 4.15 -13.99
CA ASN A 95 -9.65 5.52 -14.44
C ASN A 95 -8.32 5.99 -15.04
N ARG A 96 -8.31 6.26 -16.35
CA ARG A 96 -7.16 6.84 -17.07
C ARG A 96 -6.69 8.16 -16.46
N HIS A 97 -7.60 8.83 -15.80
CA HIS A 97 -7.34 10.01 -15.03
C HIS A 97 -7.00 9.63 -13.58
N CYS A 98 -6.27 8.58 -13.18
CA CYS A 98 -5.90 8.39 -11.75
C CYS A 98 -4.50 7.79 -11.61
N LEU A 99 -3.69 7.90 -12.65
CA LEU A 99 -2.43 7.18 -12.81
C LEU A 99 -1.20 7.95 -12.25
N ASN A 100 -1.41 9.07 -11.53
CA ASN A 100 -0.36 10.04 -11.19
C ASN A 100 0.58 9.52 -10.10
N LYS A 101 1.89 9.81 -10.23
CA LYS A 101 2.83 9.57 -9.15
C LYS A 101 2.67 10.61 -8.04
N SER A 102 2.58 10.11 -6.81
CA SER A 102 2.67 10.90 -5.58
C SER A 102 4.06 11.51 -5.40
N LEU A 103 4.15 12.62 -4.67
CA LEU A 103 5.42 13.22 -4.23
C LEU A 103 6.24 12.27 -3.34
N VAL A 104 5.60 11.35 -2.62
CA VAL A 104 6.25 10.34 -1.78
C VAL A 104 7.12 9.41 -2.63
N TYR A 105 6.70 9.13 -3.87
CA TYR A 105 7.52 8.37 -4.82
C TYR A 105 8.77 9.13 -5.26
N LYS A 106 8.73 10.47 -5.36
CA LYS A 106 9.91 11.30 -5.68
C LYS A 106 10.98 11.25 -4.59
N CYS A 107 10.59 11.07 -3.33
CA CYS A 107 11.54 10.86 -2.23
C CYS A 107 12.24 9.48 -2.30
N LEU A 108 11.64 8.50 -2.98
CA LEU A 108 12.16 7.12 -3.15
C LEU A 108 12.86 6.89 -4.50
N GLU A 109 12.79 7.86 -5.42
CA GLU A 109 13.49 7.82 -6.72
C GLU A 109 15.01 7.55 -6.64
N PRO A 110 15.76 8.02 -5.61
CA PRO A 110 17.20 7.72 -5.50
C PRO A 110 17.52 6.22 -5.35
N ILE A 111 16.57 5.41 -4.90
CA ILE A 111 16.75 3.97 -4.64
C ILE A 111 16.37 3.11 -5.87
N PHE A 112 15.50 3.60 -6.77
CA PHE A 112 14.91 2.80 -7.85
C PHE A 112 15.19 3.30 -9.28
N GLY A 113 15.86 4.45 -9.44
CA GLY A 113 16.11 5.03 -10.76
C GLY A 113 14.82 5.53 -11.45
N MET A 114 14.98 6.23 -12.58
CA MET A 114 13.87 6.80 -13.35
C MET A 114 13.13 5.72 -14.17
N GLY A 115 12.22 4.99 -13.52
CA GLY A 115 11.43 3.91 -14.12
C GLY A 115 9.90 4.16 -14.19
N LEU A 116 9.37 3.90 -15.40
CA LEU A 116 8.00 3.62 -15.88
C LEU A 116 6.81 3.70 -14.90
N VAL A 117 6.39 4.86 -14.37
CA VAL A 117 5.01 5.06 -13.84
C VAL A 117 4.68 6.57 -13.75
N THR A 118 3.62 7.09 -14.39
CA THR A 118 3.08 8.49 -14.24
C THR A 118 1.70 8.67 -14.95
N ALA A 119 0.75 9.45 -14.36
CA ALA A 119 -0.11 10.56 -14.91
C ALA A 119 -1.56 10.77 -14.31
N PRO A 120 -2.13 11.98 -14.14
CA PRO A 120 -3.22 12.36 -13.19
C PRO A 120 -4.66 12.05 -13.56
N GLY A 121 -5.54 12.14 -12.53
CA GLY A 121 -6.78 12.94 -12.62
C GLY A 121 -8.06 12.55 -11.82
N GLU A 122 -9.19 12.53 -12.53
CA GLU A 122 -10.56 12.90 -12.17
C GLU A 122 -11.46 11.76 -11.62
N TYR A 123 -11.40 11.58 -10.31
CA TYR A 123 -12.55 11.90 -9.44
C TYR A 123 -12.29 13.31 -8.85
N VAL A 124 -13.25 13.97 -8.17
CA VAL A 124 -12.93 15.20 -7.39
C VAL A 124 -12.12 14.83 -6.14
N LEU A 125 -11.03 14.09 -6.31
CA LEU A 125 -9.96 14.08 -5.34
C LEU A 125 -9.43 15.51 -5.29
N PRO A 126 -9.24 16.07 -4.08
CA PRO A 126 -8.72 17.41 -3.96
C PRO A 126 -7.40 17.51 -4.73
N LYS A 127 -7.26 18.55 -5.55
CA LYS A 127 -6.04 18.76 -6.34
C LYS A 127 -4.81 18.70 -5.41
N GLY A 128 -3.90 17.77 -5.67
CA GLY A 128 -2.68 17.57 -4.88
C GLY A 128 -2.76 16.51 -3.78
N ALA A 129 -3.93 15.89 -3.56
CA ALA A 129 -4.08 14.72 -2.71
C ALA A 129 -3.52 13.45 -3.40
N ASP A 130 -2.88 12.60 -2.61
CA ASP A 130 -2.38 11.30 -3.07
C ASP A 130 -3.36 10.20 -2.63
N VAL A 131 -3.44 9.09 -3.38
CA VAL A 131 -4.27 7.93 -3.00
C VAL A 131 -3.37 6.79 -2.57
N PHE A 132 -3.66 6.21 -1.40
CA PHE A 132 -2.98 5.03 -0.90
C PHE A 132 -3.92 3.82 -0.96
N ILE A 133 -3.56 2.83 -1.79
CA ILE A 133 -4.35 1.60 -1.96
C ILE A 133 -3.80 0.53 -1.02
N MET A 134 -4.59 0.15 -0.03
CA MET A 134 -4.22 -0.88 0.95
C MET A 134 -4.63 -2.27 0.46
N PHE A 135 -3.87 -2.82 -0.50
CA PHE A 135 -4.10 -4.18 -1.00
C PHE A 135 -4.06 -5.24 0.10
N ILE A 136 -3.18 -5.09 1.10
CA ILE A 136 -3.08 -6.04 2.20
C ILE A 136 -4.38 -6.13 3.01
N GLN A 137 -5.03 -5.00 3.27
CA GLN A 137 -6.31 -4.97 3.96
C GLN A 137 -7.39 -5.64 3.12
N MET A 138 -7.44 -5.32 1.81
CA MET A 138 -8.39 -5.96 0.90
C MET A 138 -8.19 -7.49 0.82
N HIS A 139 -6.95 -7.96 0.69
CA HIS A 139 -6.60 -9.39 0.57
C HIS A 139 -6.72 -10.16 1.90
N ARG A 140 -6.79 -9.47 3.04
CA ARG A 140 -6.98 -10.08 4.37
C ARG A 140 -8.32 -9.76 5.01
N ASN A 141 -9.25 -9.12 4.29
CA ASN A 141 -10.56 -8.80 4.82
C ASN A 141 -11.47 -10.04 4.79
N GLU A 142 -11.98 -10.43 5.94
CA GLU A 142 -12.87 -11.60 6.09
C GLU A 142 -14.16 -11.51 5.28
N LYS A 143 -14.63 -10.29 4.98
CA LYS A 143 -15.76 -10.02 4.09
C LYS A 143 -15.57 -10.63 2.70
N TYR A 144 -14.32 -10.67 2.23
CA TYR A 144 -13.95 -11.16 0.90
C TYR A 144 -13.22 -12.50 0.94
N TRP A 145 -12.50 -12.77 2.04
CA TRP A 145 -11.65 -13.93 2.23
C TRP A 145 -11.98 -14.60 3.56
N PRO A 146 -12.94 -15.55 3.61
CA PRO A 146 -13.30 -16.21 4.87
C PRO A 146 -12.07 -16.94 5.45
N ASN A 147 -11.68 -16.75 6.72
CA ASN A 147 -10.41 -17.27 7.27
C ASN A 147 -9.18 -16.85 6.42
N PRO A 148 -8.90 -15.54 6.30
CA PRO A 148 -7.90 -14.99 5.37
C PRO A 148 -6.46 -15.32 5.77
N MET A 149 -6.23 -15.58 7.06
CA MET A 149 -4.91 -15.94 7.60
C MET A 149 -4.57 -17.42 7.38
N MET A 150 -5.53 -18.24 6.95
CA MET A 150 -5.31 -19.65 6.66
C MET A 150 -4.80 -19.81 5.22
N PHE A 151 -3.64 -20.44 5.05
CA PHE A 151 -3.16 -20.86 3.73
C PHE A 151 -4.07 -21.95 3.17
N ASN A 152 -4.90 -21.58 2.18
CA ASN A 152 -5.84 -22.49 1.53
C ASN A 152 -5.81 -22.25 0.00
N PRO A 153 -5.08 -23.07 -0.76
CA PRO A 153 -4.98 -22.93 -2.21
C PRO A 153 -6.30 -23.25 -2.94
N ASP A 154 -7.20 -24.02 -2.32
CA ASP A 154 -8.44 -24.48 -2.95
C ASP A 154 -9.44 -23.34 -3.19
N ARG A 155 -9.21 -22.16 -2.59
CA ARG A 155 -9.98 -20.94 -2.87
C ARG A 155 -9.84 -20.48 -4.32
N PHE A 156 -8.78 -20.89 -5.01
CA PHE A 156 -8.46 -20.48 -6.38
C PHE A 156 -8.88 -21.51 -7.44
N LEU A 157 -9.55 -22.59 -7.03
CA LEU A 157 -10.07 -23.60 -7.95
C LEU A 157 -11.09 -22.97 -8.93
N PRO A 158 -11.18 -23.48 -10.18
CA PRO A 158 -12.01 -22.89 -11.23
C PRO A 158 -13.47 -22.68 -10.81
N GLU A 159 -14.03 -23.61 -10.03
CA GLU A 159 -15.43 -23.60 -9.58
C GLU A 159 -15.73 -22.43 -8.62
N LYS A 160 -14.71 -21.97 -7.87
CA LYS A 160 -14.82 -20.86 -6.91
C LYS A 160 -14.39 -19.52 -7.49
N ARG A 161 -13.73 -19.52 -8.65
CA ARG A 161 -13.10 -18.35 -9.26
C ARG A 161 -14.11 -17.30 -9.74
N ASN A 162 -15.30 -17.70 -10.17
CA ASN A 162 -16.34 -16.78 -10.67
C ASN A 162 -16.88 -15.82 -9.59
N CYS A 163 -16.71 -16.14 -8.31
CA CYS A 163 -17.15 -15.29 -7.19
C CYS A 163 -16.12 -14.20 -6.81
N MET A 164 -14.92 -14.20 -7.42
CA MET A 164 -13.76 -13.40 -6.98
C MET A 164 -13.29 -12.23 -7.85
N PRO A 165 -14.05 -11.68 -8.83
CA PRO A 165 -13.42 -10.90 -9.90
C PRO A 165 -12.81 -9.55 -9.48
N TYR A 166 -13.01 -9.05 -8.26
CA TYR A 166 -12.58 -7.68 -7.91
C TYR A 166 -11.85 -7.52 -6.59
N TYR A 167 -11.47 -8.59 -5.89
CA TYR A 167 -10.74 -8.50 -4.60
C TYR A 167 -9.49 -9.39 -4.53
N TYR A 168 -8.99 -9.85 -5.68
CA TYR A 168 -7.69 -10.49 -5.84
C TYR A 168 -6.86 -9.72 -6.88
N MET A 169 -5.86 -8.97 -6.42
CA MET A 169 -5.04 -8.08 -7.26
C MET A 169 -3.56 -8.09 -6.82
N PRO A 170 -2.89 -9.26 -6.81
CA PRO A 170 -1.49 -9.34 -6.38
C PRO A 170 -0.53 -8.60 -7.31
N PHE A 171 -0.97 -8.31 -8.54
CA PHE A 171 -0.20 -7.64 -9.59
C PHE A 171 -0.83 -6.31 -10.02
N SER A 172 -1.66 -5.71 -9.14
CA SER A 172 -2.54 -4.59 -9.47
C SER A 172 -3.51 -4.94 -10.63
N ASP A 173 -4.29 -3.95 -11.07
CA ASP A 173 -5.21 -4.06 -12.21
C ASP A 173 -5.26 -2.72 -12.99
N GLY A 174 -5.97 -2.70 -14.12
CA GLY A 174 -6.13 -1.53 -14.98
C GLY A 174 -4.96 -1.28 -15.95
N PRO A 175 -4.92 -0.11 -16.61
CA PRO A 175 -3.91 0.22 -17.63
C PRO A 175 -2.46 0.24 -17.12
N ARG A 176 -2.27 0.21 -15.80
CA ARG A 176 -1.00 0.27 -15.09
C ARG A 176 -0.73 -1.00 -14.29
N ASN A 177 -1.42 -2.10 -14.60
CA ASN A 177 -1.15 -3.39 -13.98
C ASN A 177 0.28 -3.88 -14.30
N CYS A 178 0.75 -4.87 -13.54
CA CYS A 178 2.08 -5.41 -13.76
C CYS A 178 2.15 -6.12 -15.11
N MET A 179 2.92 -5.55 -16.03
CA MET A 179 3.23 -6.16 -17.33
C MET A 179 3.90 -7.54 -17.16
N GLY A 180 4.69 -7.72 -16.09
CA GLY A 180 5.35 -8.96 -15.75
C GLY A 180 4.48 -10.02 -15.06
N SER A 181 3.19 -9.76 -14.83
CA SER A 181 2.30 -10.67 -14.08
C SER A 181 2.26 -12.09 -14.64
N LYS A 182 2.11 -12.22 -15.97
CA LYS A 182 2.08 -13.53 -16.65
C LYS A 182 3.41 -14.27 -16.49
N TYR A 183 4.52 -13.57 -16.69
CA TYR A 183 5.86 -14.13 -16.54
C TYR A 183 6.09 -14.57 -15.09
N ALA A 184 5.82 -13.69 -14.11
CA ALA A 184 5.99 -13.99 -12.70
C ALA A 184 5.17 -15.23 -12.27
N MET A 185 3.90 -15.33 -12.68
CA MET A 185 3.07 -16.50 -12.39
C MET A 185 3.59 -17.78 -13.04
N MET A 186 4.10 -17.71 -14.25
CA MET A 186 4.72 -18.85 -14.92
C MET A 186 6.01 -19.28 -14.19
N SER A 187 6.92 -18.34 -13.92
CA SER A 187 8.18 -18.60 -13.22
C SER A 187 7.94 -19.18 -11.83
N MET A 188 7.02 -18.62 -11.04
CA MET A 188 6.69 -19.13 -9.70
C MET A 188 6.17 -20.57 -9.76
N LYS A 189 5.29 -20.88 -10.72
CA LYS A 189 4.79 -22.24 -10.91
C LYS A 189 5.91 -23.20 -11.28
N VAL A 190 6.79 -22.83 -12.21
CA VAL A 190 7.92 -23.67 -12.63
C VAL A 190 8.88 -23.90 -11.46
N ILE A 191 9.28 -22.85 -10.74
CA ILE A 191 10.16 -22.96 -9.57
C ILE A 191 9.53 -23.88 -8.52
N LEU A 192 8.28 -23.62 -8.12
CA LEU A 192 7.59 -24.43 -7.12
C LEU A 192 7.46 -25.89 -7.57
N ALA A 193 7.02 -26.12 -8.80
CA ALA A 193 6.88 -27.44 -9.42
C ALA A 193 8.19 -28.23 -9.44
N THR A 194 9.31 -27.57 -9.72
CA THR A 194 10.65 -28.18 -9.71
C THR A 194 11.11 -28.49 -8.30
N LEU A 195 10.95 -27.53 -7.37
CA LEU A 195 11.36 -27.68 -5.98
C LEU A 195 10.63 -28.85 -5.30
N ILE A 196 9.30 -28.94 -5.42
CA ILE A 196 8.51 -29.99 -4.76
C ILE A 196 8.75 -31.39 -5.35
N ARG A 197 9.08 -31.48 -6.65
CA ARG A 197 9.41 -32.75 -7.32
C ARG A 197 10.80 -33.23 -6.97
N THR A 198 11.75 -32.31 -6.79
CA THR A 198 13.17 -32.63 -6.62
C THR A 198 13.56 -32.79 -5.15
N PHE A 199 12.88 -32.08 -4.25
CA PHE A 199 13.28 -31.99 -2.84
C PHE A 199 12.15 -32.30 -1.87
N VAL A 200 12.55 -32.64 -0.65
CA VAL A 200 11.72 -32.70 0.55
C VAL A 200 12.22 -31.62 1.51
N PHE A 201 11.31 -30.74 1.91
CA PHE A 201 11.59 -29.65 2.86
C PHE A 201 11.18 -30.09 4.25
N LYS A 202 12.12 -30.06 5.20
CA LYS A 202 11.90 -30.40 6.61
C LYS A 202 12.17 -29.18 7.50
N LEU A 203 11.27 -28.96 8.44
CA LEU A 203 11.43 -27.97 9.51
C LEU A 203 11.91 -28.70 10.76
N ASN A 204 12.90 -28.12 11.45
CA ASN A 204 13.36 -28.66 12.73
C ASN A 204 12.30 -28.46 13.84
N GLN A 205 11.52 -27.39 13.72
CA GLN A 205 10.44 -27.05 14.64
C GLN A 205 9.30 -26.42 13.84
N SER A 206 8.06 -26.78 14.16
CA SER A 206 6.88 -26.09 13.61
C SER A 206 6.82 -24.67 14.16
N ILE A 207 6.58 -23.70 13.29
CA ILE A 207 6.45 -22.28 13.66
C ILE A 207 5.03 -21.86 13.32
N GLU A 208 4.33 -21.31 14.30
CA GLU A 208 3.01 -20.72 14.09
C GLU A 208 3.14 -19.42 13.27
N ILE A 209 2.18 -19.18 12.38
CA ILE A 209 2.26 -18.06 11.41
C ILE A 209 2.30 -16.69 12.10
N ASP A 210 1.60 -16.54 13.22
CA ASP A 210 1.55 -15.34 14.05
C ASP A 210 2.90 -15.01 14.73
N LYS A 211 3.77 -16.00 14.90
CA LYS A 211 5.13 -15.82 15.43
C LYS A 211 6.15 -15.40 14.36
N ILE A 212 5.79 -15.41 13.08
CA ILE A 212 6.67 -15.00 11.99
C ILE A 212 6.68 -13.46 11.91
N LYS A 213 7.76 -12.87 12.42
CA LYS A 213 8.03 -11.44 12.33
C LYS A 213 8.30 -11.01 10.90
N LEU A 214 7.71 -9.89 10.49
CA LEU A 214 7.83 -9.36 9.13
C LEU A 214 8.41 -7.96 9.16
N ASN A 215 9.45 -7.71 8.36
CA ASN A 215 9.86 -6.36 8.03
C ASN A 215 8.90 -5.83 6.97
N SER A 216 8.27 -4.69 7.24
CA SER A 216 7.48 -3.96 6.25
C SER A 216 8.24 -2.76 5.69
N ASP A 217 9.25 -3.09 4.87
CA ASP A 217 9.90 -2.13 3.98
C ASP A 217 9.11 -2.03 2.66
N ILE A 218 9.77 -1.68 1.54
CA ILE A 218 9.12 -1.65 0.22
C ILE A 218 8.55 -3.01 -0.18
N VAL A 219 9.16 -4.09 0.29
CA VAL A 219 8.68 -5.47 0.14
C VAL A 219 8.58 -6.08 1.53
N LEU A 220 7.55 -6.90 1.75
CA LEU A 220 7.45 -7.70 2.97
C LEU A 220 8.52 -8.79 2.95
N SER A 221 9.39 -8.79 3.96
CA SER A 221 10.38 -9.85 4.17
C SER A 221 10.27 -10.40 5.59
N ILE A 222 10.81 -11.58 5.82
CA ILE A 222 10.86 -12.15 7.16
C ILE A 222 11.98 -11.44 7.95
N ALA A 223 11.70 -11.03 9.18
CA ALA A 223 12.69 -10.36 10.04
C ALA A 223 13.77 -11.33 10.50
N GLU A 224 13.39 -12.59 10.75
CA GLU A 224 14.28 -13.65 11.22
C GLU A 224 14.31 -14.80 10.19
N PRO A 225 15.50 -15.28 9.75
CA PRO A 225 15.57 -16.32 8.74
C PRO A 225 14.99 -17.64 9.24
N ILE A 226 14.03 -18.20 8.50
CA ILE A 226 13.49 -19.52 8.78
C ILE A 226 14.45 -20.57 8.20
N LYS A 227 15.08 -21.35 9.10
CA LYS A 227 15.98 -22.44 8.71
C LYS A 227 15.18 -23.66 8.26
N ILE A 228 15.34 -24.04 7.00
CA ILE A 228 14.69 -25.21 6.41
C ILE A 228 15.78 -26.18 5.97
N ARG A 229 15.64 -27.46 6.35
CA ARG A 229 16.49 -28.53 5.85
C ARG A 229 15.92 -29.03 4.54
N ILE A 230 16.77 -29.13 3.52
CA ILE A 230 16.39 -29.58 2.18
C ILE A 230 17.09 -30.91 1.93
N GLU A 231 16.32 -31.92 1.58
CA GLU A 231 16.84 -33.25 1.21
C GLU A 231 16.41 -33.55 -0.23
N LYS A 232 17.29 -34.19 -1.02
CA LYS A 232 16.91 -34.67 -2.35
C LYS A 232 15.84 -35.74 -2.19
N ARG A 233 14.75 -35.63 -2.96
CA ARG A 233 13.70 -36.63 -2.98
C ARG A 233 14.25 -37.88 -3.69
N ASN A 234 14.23 -39.01 -3.00
CA ASN A 234 14.47 -40.30 -3.63
C ASN A 234 13.24 -40.65 -4.46
N LEU A 235 13.43 -40.81 -5.77
CA LEU A 235 12.38 -41.25 -6.70
C LEU A 235 12.13 -42.74 -6.53
#